data_AF-A0A533RPK8-F1
#
_entry.id   AF-A0A533RPK8-F1
#
_cell.length_a   1.000
_cell.length_b   1.000
_cell.length_c   1.000
_cell.angle_alpha   90.00
_cell.angle_beta   90.00
_cell.angle_gamma   90.00
#
_symmetry.space_group_name_H-M   'P 1'
#
loop_
_entity.id
_entity.type
_entity.pdbx_description
1 polymer ?
#
loop_
_entity_poly.entity_id
_entity_poly.type
_entity_poly.pdbx_seq_one_letter_code
_entity_poly.pdbx_strand_id
1 'polypeptide(L)'
;MIDGLSAVFWGVVTFSLLVVIHEGGHFLAARAFGVKVHEFMVGLPGPALRIKAKKTTYGITAIPLGGYVRIAGMEPGPEDPNLGPVLAEATRQGVSNAFSIAEKTGLSESDADAALITLQDWGALEQLPHDRESYRSLHEPSAADDPLALLDRARSITYRALSTTKRIVLLSAGVVLNLLTAVLVFTVVLSMFGYLKDTGTVGHVNP
;
A
#
# COMPACT_ATOMS: atom_id res chain seq x y z
N MET A 1 -16.60 22.33 -30.53
CA MET A 1 -15.70 21.20 -30.84
C MET A 1 -14.67 21.15 -29.73
N ILE A 2 -14.55 20.04 -29.01
CA ILE A 2 -13.44 19.84 -28.07
C ILE A 2 -12.20 19.72 -28.97
N ASP A 3 -11.24 20.63 -28.86
CA ASP A 3 -9.98 20.49 -29.59
C ASP A 3 -9.23 19.25 -29.08
N GLY A 4 -8.42 18.62 -29.93
CA GLY A 4 -7.72 17.38 -29.54
C GLY A 4 -6.85 17.57 -28.30
N LEU A 5 -6.34 18.78 -28.07
CA LEU A 5 -5.52 19.14 -26.93
C LEU A 5 -6.32 19.16 -25.61
N SER A 6 -7.50 19.76 -25.59
CA SER A 6 -8.37 19.76 -24.41
C SER A 6 -8.89 18.37 -24.08
N ALA A 7 -9.19 17.54 -25.09
CA ALA A 7 -9.57 16.15 -24.87
C ALA A 7 -8.47 15.36 -24.15
N VAL A 8 -7.22 15.50 -24.61
CA VAL A 8 -6.04 14.87 -23.96
C VAL A 8 -5.84 15.41 -22.55
N PHE A 9 -5.89 16.73 -22.37
CA PHE A 9 -5.72 17.36 -21.06
C PHE A 9 -6.75 16.84 -20.04
N TRP A 10 -8.04 16.88 -20.38
CA TRP A 10 -9.11 16.40 -19.50
C TRP A 10 -9.06 14.90 -19.29
N GLY A 11 -8.66 14.12 -20.30
CA GLY A 11 -8.43 12.69 -20.17
C GLY A 11 -7.34 12.37 -19.14
N VAL A 12 -6.20 13.07 -19.22
CA VAL A 12 -5.10 12.92 -18.25
C VAL A 12 -5.55 13.30 -16.85
N VAL A 13 -6.21 14.44 -16.68
CA VAL A 13 -6.69 14.89 -15.36
C VAL A 13 -7.67 13.88 -14.76
N THR A 14 -8.65 13.41 -15.55
CA THR A 14 -9.66 12.44 -15.10
C THR A 14 -9.02 11.11 -14.74
N PHE A 15 -8.11 10.60 -15.58
CA PHE A 15 -7.42 9.35 -15.31
C PHE A 15 -6.55 9.43 -14.06
N SER A 16 -5.82 10.54 -13.89
CA SER A 16 -5.01 10.78 -12.70
C SER A 16 -5.86 10.76 -11.43
N LEU A 17 -7.03 11.43 -11.44
CA LEU A 17 -7.97 11.43 -10.33
C LEU A 17 -8.51 10.02 -10.03
N LEU A 18 -8.89 9.27 -11.06
CA LEU A 18 -9.39 7.90 -10.91
C LEU A 18 -8.35 6.96 -10.29
N VAL A 19 -7.07 7.12 -10.63
CA VAL A 19 -6.02 6.32 -9.99
C VAL A 19 -5.84 6.71 -8.53
N VAL A 20 -5.84 8.00 -8.18
CA VAL A 20 -5.75 8.43 -6.77
C VAL A 20 -6.89 7.85 -5.94
N ILE A 21 -8.10 7.86 -6.49
CA ILE A 21 -9.27 7.25 -5.85
C ILE A 21 -9.08 5.74 -5.74
N HIS A 22 -8.62 5.07 -6.79
CA HIS A 22 -8.34 3.63 -6.80
C HIS A 22 -7.36 3.21 -5.69
N GLU A 23 -6.19 3.85 -5.66
CA GLU A 23 -5.17 3.63 -4.63
C GLU A 23 -5.73 3.97 -3.24
N GLY A 24 -6.57 5.02 -3.15
CA GLY A 24 -7.32 5.38 -1.95
C GLY A 24 -8.18 4.22 -1.41
N GLY A 25 -8.77 3.41 -2.28
CA GLY A 25 -9.55 2.24 -1.89
C GLY A 25 -8.69 1.18 -1.20
N HIS A 26 -7.56 0.82 -1.79
CA HIS A 26 -6.59 -0.11 -1.19
C HIS A 26 -6.04 0.41 0.14
N PHE A 27 -5.69 1.69 0.17
CA PHE A 27 -5.21 2.37 1.38
C PHE A 27 -6.22 2.29 2.52
N LEU A 28 -7.47 2.64 2.26
CA LEU A 28 -8.54 2.61 3.26
C LEU A 28 -8.81 1.18 3.74
N ALA A 29 -8.85 0.20 2.84
CA ALA A 29 -9.04 -1.20 3.21
C ALA A 29 -7.89 -1.74 4.08
N ALA A 30 -6.64 -1.46 3.70
CA ALA A 30 -5.47 -1.85 4.49
C ALA A 30 -5.50 -1.26 5.89
N ARG A 31 -5.81 0.04 6.02
CA ARG A 31 -5.92 0.74 7.30
C ARG A 31 -7.08 0.19 8.14
N ALA A 32 -8.21 -0.13 7.53
CA ALA A 32 -9.36 -0.73 8.21
C ALA A 32 -9.05 -2.14 8.74
N PHE A 33 -8.19 -2.90 8.07
CA PHE A 33 -7.74 -4.22 8.52
C PHE A 33 -6.55 -4.19 9.47
N GLY A 34 -6.05 -3.01 9.84
CA GLY A 34 -4.90 -2.87 10.73
C GLY A 34 -3.56 -3.19 10.07
N VAL A 35 -3.52 -3.32 8.75
CA VAL A 35 -2.28 -3.59 8.01
C VAL A 35 -1.44 -2.31 7.92
N LYS A 36 -0.13 -2.46 8.09
CA LYS A 36 0.84 -1.38 7.95
C LYS A 36 0.94 -0.94 6.48
N VAL A 37 0.82 0.36 6.26
CA VAL A 37 0.99 0.99 4.96
C VAL A 37 2.15 1.96 5.04
N HIS A 38 3.22 1.67 4.30
CA HIS A 38 4.44 2.47 4.30
C HIS A 38 4.25 3.76 3.53
N GLU A 39 3.67 3.66 2.33
CA GLU A 39 3.67 4.75 1.38
C GLU A 39 2.36 4.83 0.61
N PHE A 40 1.88 6.05 0.39
CA PHE A 40 0.82 6.39 -0.53
C PHE A 40 1.37 7.42 -1.51
N MET A 41 1.58 7.01 -2.75
CA MET A 41 2.23 7.85 -3.76
C MET A 41 1.29 8.07 -4.93
N VAL A 42 1.20 9.32 -5.36
CA VAL A 42 0.46 9.73 -6.56
C VAL A 42 1.46 10.03 -7.66
N GLY A 43 1.25 9.41 -8.82
CA GLY A 43 2.09 9.58 -10.00
C GLY A 43 3.10 8.46 -10.24
N LEU A 44 3.85 8.59 -11.33
CA LEU A 44 4.85 7.62 -11.78
C LEU A 44 6.11 7.64 -10.89
N PRO A 45 6.87 6.54 -10.80
CA PRO A 45 8.16 6.52 -10.10
C PRO A 45 9.10 7.63 -10.59
N GLY A 46 9.71 8.35 -9.66
CA GLY A 46 10.62 9.47 -9.97
C GLY A 46 10.81 10.42 -8.79
N PRO A 47 11.40 11.60 -9.02
CA PRO A 47 11.49 12.65 -8.02
C PRO A 47 10.10 12.99 -7.48
N ALA A 48 9.96 12.95 -6.16
CA ALA A 48 8.68 13.12 -5.48
C ALA A 48 8.82 14.06 -4.29
N LEU A 49 7.80 14.90 -4.09
CA LEU A 49 7.63 15.61 -2.83
C LEU A 49 6.99 14.65 -1.83
N ARG A 50 7.67 14.40 -0.71
CA ARG A 50 7.24 13.42 0.30
C ARG A 50 7.01 14.09 1.64
N ILE A 51 5.92 13.72 2.29
CA ILE A 51 5.56 14.14 3.65
C ILE A 51 5.34 12.90 4.49
N LYS A 52 6.17 12.70 5.52
CA LYS A 52 6.03 11.58 6.45
C LYS A 52 5.00 11.96 7.53
N ALA A 53 3.87 11.25 7.58
CA ALA A 53 2.82 11.47 8.55
C ALA A 53 2.56 10.21 9.38
N LYS A 54 2.95 10.26 10.66
CA LYS A 54 2.85 9.15 11.62
C LYS A 54 3.51 7.86 11.08
N LYS A 55 2.71 6.97 10.51
CA LYS A 55 3.12 5.63 10.04
C LYS A 55 3.20 5.51 8.52
N THR A 56 2.78 6.53 7.78
CA THR A 56 2.68 6.48 6.32
C THR A 56 3.34 7.71 5.72
N THR A 57 4.13 7.51 4.68
CA THR A 57 4.68 8.58 3.84
C THR A 57 3.72 8.85 2.69
N TYR A 58 3.24 10.08 2.59
CA TYR A 58 2.44 10.52 1.45
C TYR A 58 3.36 11.25 0.47
N GLY A 59 3.13 11.10 -0.82
CA GLY A 59 3.89 11.88 -1.78
C GLY A 59 3.22 12.00 -3.13
N ILE A 60 3.67 13.00 -3.88
CA ILE A 60 3.23 13.29 -5.23
C ILE A 60 4.49 13.43 -6.09
N THR A 61 4.53 12.70 -7.19
CA THR A 61 5.65 12.74 -8.13
C THR A 61 5.45 13.81 -9.19
N ALA A 62 6.52 14.15 -9.91
CA ALA A 62 6.48 15.18 -10.95
C ALA A 62 5.47 14.89 -12.08
N ILE A 63 5.16 13.61 -12.31
CA ILE A 63 4.21 13.16 -13.33
C ILE A 63 3.03 12.50 -12.61
N PRO A 64 1.88 13.20 -12.46
CA PRO A 64 0.74 12.71 -11.67
C PRO A 64 -0.06 11.60 -12.39
N LEU A 65 0.57 10.86 -13.30
CA LEU A 65 -0.01 9.71 -13.97
C LEU A 65 0.24 8.46 -13.13
N GLY A 66 -0.82 7.77 -12.72
CA GLY A 66 -0.69 6.56 -11.92
C GLY A 66 -0.55 6.84 -10.41
N GLY A 67 -0.10 5.84 -9.68
CA GLY A 67 0.09 5.89 -8.23
C GLY A 67 0.35 4.49 -7.68
N TYR A 68 0.72 4.40 -6.41
CA TYR A 68 0.84 3.13 -5.71
C TYR A 68 0.64 3.28 -4.21
N VAL A 69 0.11 2.23 -3.60
CA VAL A 69 0.12 2.03 -2.14
C VAL A 69 1.07 0.90 -1.77
N ARG A 70 2.12 1.21 -0.99
CA ARG A 70 3.05 0.20 -0.50
C ARG A 70 2.56 -0.38 0.83
N ILE A 71 1.98 -1.57 0.77
CA ILE A 71 1.40 -2.30 1.91
C ILE A 71 2.37 -3.40 2.35
N ALA A 72 2.62 -3.50 3.66
CA ALA A 72 3.56 -4.47 4.20
C ALA A 72 3.10 -5.92 3.99
N GLY A 73 4.01 -6.80 3.54
CA GLY A 73 3.72 -8.22 3.35
C GLY A 73 3.04 -8.58 2.03
N MET A 74 2.98 -7.66 1.06
CA MET A 74 2.42 -7.92 -0.29
C MET A 74 3.45 -8.43 -1.30
N GLU A 75 4.67 -8.76 -0.85
CA GLU A 75 5.72 -9.25 -1.73
C GLU A 75 5.29 -10.58 -2.39
N PRO A 76 5.53 -10.75 -3.71
CA PRO A 76 5.18 -11.97 -4.40
C PRO A 76 6.04 -13.14 -3.91
N GLY A 77 5.44 -14.33 -3.86
CA GLY A 77 6.14 -15.57 -3.52
C GLY A 77 5.87 -16.11 -2.11
N PRO A 78 6.40 -17.31 -1.81
CA PRO A 78 6.27 -17.93 -0.50
C PRO A 78 6.94 -17.07 0.58
N GLU A 79 6.47 -17.23 1.82
CA GLU A 79 7.15 -16.60 2.96
C GLU A 79 8.50 -17.29 3.20
N ASP A 80 9.54 -16.50 3.46
CA ASP A 80 10.87 -17.04 3.75
C ASP A 80 10.86 -17.77 5.11
N PRO A 81 11.23 -19.06 5.16
CA PRO A 81 11.27 -19.84 6.40
C PRO A 81 12.28 -19.30 7.43
N ASN A 82 13.26 -18.50 7.00
CA ASN A 82 14.32 -17.97 7.86
C ASN A 82 13.89 -16.75 8.69
N LEU A 83 12.73 -16.15 8.42
CA LEU A 83 12.28 -14.93 9.10
C LEU A 83 12.15 -15.10 10.62
N GLY A 84 11.64 -16.24 11.08
CA GLY A 84 11.49 -16.55 12.50
C GLY A 84 12.84 -16.65 13.22
N PRO A 85 13.74 -17.55 12.78
CA PRO A 85 15.10 -17.66 13.33
C PRO A 85 15.88 -16.34 13.31
N VAL A 86 15.82 -15.59 12.21
CA VAL A 86 16.50 -14.30 12.08
C VAL A 86 15.92 -13.27 13.04
N LEU A 87 14.59 -13.16 13.16
CA LEU A 87 13.96 -12.24 14.09
C LEU A 87 14.29 -12.57 15.55
N ALA A 88 14.30 -13.86 15.89
CA ALA A 88 14.66 -14.31 17.24
C ALA A 88 16.11 -13.95 17.58
N GLU A 89 17.04 -14.16 16.65
CA GLU A 89 18.45 -13.80 16.85
C GLU A 89 18.65 -12.29 16.92
N ALA A 90 18.03 -11.52 16.00
CA ALA A 90 18.07 -10.05 16.02
C ALA A 90 17.51 -9.49 17.34
N THR A 91 16.45 -10.12 17.89
CA THR A 91 15.86 -9.73 19.17
C THR A 91 16.79 -10.06 20.35
N ARG A 92 17.47 -11.20 20.33
CA ARG A 92 18.47 -11.55 21.36
C ARG A 92 19.66 -10.60 21.39
N GLN A 93 20.17 -10.21 20.22
CA GLN A 93 21.31 -9.28 20.10
C GLN A 93 20.92 -7.83 20.39
N GLY A 94 19.65 -7.49 20.21
CA GLY A 94 19.13 -6.12 20.32
C GLY A 94 19.48 -5.27 19.11
N VAL A 95 20.76 -5.21 18.74
CA VAL A 95 21.27 -4.62 17.49
C VAL A 95 22.06 -5.66 16.71
N SER A 96 21.71 -5.86 15.44
CA SER A 96 22.28 -6.90 14.57
C SER A 96 22.40 -6.42 13.13
N ASN A 97 23.33 -7.01 12.37
CA ASN A 97 23.52 -6.80 10.94
C ASN A 97 23.53 -8.14 10.19
N ALA A 98 23.54 -8.12 8.85
CA ALA A 98 23.50 -9.33 8.03
C ALA A 98 24.63 -10.32 8.40
N PHE A 99 25.86 -9.81 8.56
CA PHE A 99 27.03 -10.61 8.92
C PHE A 99 26.87 -11.34 10.26
N SER A 100 26.51 -10.62 11.33
CA SER A 100 26.34 -11.19 12.68
C SER A 100 25.17 -12.19 12.76
N ILE A 101 24.09 -11.95 12.02
CA ILE A 101 22.97 -12.90 11.91
C ILE A 101 23.42 -14.17 11.16
N ALA A 102 24.12 -14.02 10.03
CA ALA A 102 24.62 -15.14 9.25
C ALA A 102 25.56 -16.03 10.08
N GLU A 103 26.49 -15.43 10.82
CA GLU A 103 27.41 -16.14 11.72
C GLU A 103 26.67 -16.98 12.77
N LYS A 104 25.59 -16.43 13.37
CA LYS A 104 24.86 -17.09 14.45
C LYS A 104 23.84 -18.12 14.00
N THR A 105 23.25 -17.92 12.82
CA THR A 105 22.20 -18.78 12.28
C THR A 105 22.71 -19.84 11.30
N GLY A 106 23.95 -19.68 10.80
CA GLY A 106 24.52 -20.53 9.76
C GLY A 106 23.96 -20.28 8.36
N LEU A 107 23.22 -19.18 8.17
CA LEU A 107 22.69 -18.75 6.88
C LEU A 107 23.78 -18.10 6.02
N SER A 108 23.51 -17.98 4.72
CA SER A 108 24.31 -17.08 3.89
C SER A 108 24.05 -15.63 4.28
N GLU A 109 25.04 -14.75 4.11
CA GLU A 109 24.87 -13.32 4.40
C GLU A 109 23.76 -12.68 3.55
N SER A 110 23.59 -13.14 2.31
CA SER A 110 22.51 -12.69 1.43
C SER A 110 21.12 -13.08 1.95
N ASP A 111 20.97 -14.29 2.49
CA ASP A 111 19.68 -14.74 3.04
C ASP A 111 19.36 -14.01 4.35
N ALA A 112 20.38 -13.79 5.19
CA ALA A 112 20.25 -12.99 6.40
C ALA A 112 19.83 -11.54 6.08
N ASP A 113 20.46 -10.90 5.09
CA ASP A 113 20.12 -9.55 4.66
C ASP A 113 18.68 -9.47 4.11
N ALA A 114 18.28 -10.40 3.23
CA ALA A 114 16.92 -10.45 2.70
C ALA A 114 15.86 -10.62 3.80
N ALA A 115 16.14 -11.45 4.80
CA ALA A 115 15.28 -11.64 5.96
C ALA A 115 15.20 -10.37 6.82
N LEU A 116 16.33 -9.70 7.10
CA LEU A 116 16.36 -8.44 7.85
C LEU A 116 15.57 -7.33 7.14
N ILE A 117 15.74 -7.18 5.83
CA ILE A 117 14.98 -6.22 5.01
C ILE A 117 13.48 -6.49 5.09
N THR A 118 13.08 -7.76 5.00
CA THR A 118 11.66 -8.16 5.09
C THR A 118 11.09 -7.87 6.48
N LEU A 119 11.82 -8.20 7.55
CA LEU A 119 11.41 -7.93 8.92
C LEU A 119 11.35 -6.42 9.22
N GLN A 120 12.24 -5.63 8.63
CA GLN A 120 12.18 -4.16 8.69
C GLN A 120 10.93 -3.64 7.98
N ASP A 121 10.61 -4.15 6.78
CA ASP A 121 9.38 -3.81 6.06
C ASP A 121 8.16 -4.10 6.95
N TRP A 122 8.11 -5.26 7.57
CA TRP A 122 7.00 -5.63 8.45
C TRP A 122 6.95 -4.76 9.71
N GLY A 123 8.02 -4.03 10.03
CA GLY A 123 8.11 -3.18 11.22
C GLY A 123 8.44 -3.95 12.48
N ALA A 124 9.08 -5.11 12.35
CA ALA A 124 9.67 -5.84 13.46
C ALA A 124 11.05 -5.28 13.83
N LEU A 125 11.75 -4.70 12.85
CA LEU A 125 13.07 -4.09 13.00
C LEU A 125 13.06 -2.63 12.54
N GLU A 126 13.96 -1.83 13.12
CA GLU A 126 14.25 -0.46 12.70
C GLU A 126 15.73 -0.33 12.35
N GLN A 127 16.04 0.32 11.22
CA GLN A 127 17.43 0.57 10.80
C GLN A 127 17.98 1.79 11.53
N LEU A 128 19.25 1.72 11.93
CA LEU A 128 19.87 2.78 12.73
C LEU A 128 20.13 4.04 11.88
N PRO A 129 19.94 5.26 12.45
CA PRO A 129 20.07 6.51 11.68
C PRO A 129 21.48 6.77 11.09
N HIS A 130 22.52 6.29 11.76
CA HIS A 130 23.93 6.52 11.40
C HIS A 130 24.64 5.25 10.91
N ASP A 131 23.94 4.13 10.88
CA ASP A 131 24.48 2.85 10.42
C ASP A 131 23.40 2.12 9.61
N ARG A 132 23.59 2.12 8.29
CA ARG A 132 22.64 1.52 7.35
C ARG A 132 22.73 0.00 7.30
N GLU A 133 23.74 -0.61 7.89
CA GLU A 133 23.88 -2.06 7.87
C GLU A 133 23.32 -2.71 9.13
N SER A 134 23.10 -1.91 10.18
CA SER A 134 22.62 -2.39 11.47
C SER A 134 21.15 -2.09 11.70
N TYR A 135 20.46 -3.10 12.22
CA TYR A 135 19.05 -3.11 12.57
C TYR A 135 18.88 -3.31 14.06
N ARG A 136 17.88 -2.66 14.64
CA ARG A 136 17.46 -2.84 16.04
C ARG A 136 16.12 -3.57 16.06
N SER A 137 16.00 -4.59 16.91
CA SER A 137 14.69 -5.21 17.16
C SER A 137 13.78 -4.28 17.95
N LEU A 138 12.52 -4.17 17.50
CA LEU A 138 11.48 -3.45 18.22
C LEU A 138 10.75 -4.36 19.24
N HIS A 139 11.15 -5.63 19.33
CA HIS A 139 10.65 -6.57 20.32
C HIS A 139 11.58 -6.59 21.53
N GLU A 140 11.00 -6.69 22.73
CA GLU A 140 11.78 -6.87 23.95
C GLU A 140 12.27 -8.32 24.04
N PRO A 141 13.54 -8.56 24.42
CA PRO A 141 14.05 -9.91 24.61
C PRO A 141 13.36 -10.58 25.79
N SER A 142 12.65 -11.67 25.54
CA SER A 142 12.12 -12.55 26.59
C SER A 142 12.77 -13.92 26.51
N ALA A 143 13.09 -14.49 27.68
CA ALA A 143 13.80 -15.78 27.79
C ALA A 143 13.01 -16.98 27.23
N ALA A 144 11.73 -16.79 26.90
CA ALA A 144 10.83 -17.82 26.36
C ALA A 144 10.45 -17.58 24.90
N ASP A 145 11.17 -16.71 24.19
CA ASP A 145 10.78 -16.29 22.84
C ASP A 145 10.98 -17.40 21.80
N ASP A 146 9.92 -18.17 21.60
CA ASP A 146 9.73 -19.05 20.46
C ASP A 146 9.83 -18.22 19.16
N PRO A 147 10.77 -18.56 18.24
CA PRO A 147 10.92 -17.89 16.95
C PRO A 147 9.60 -17.77 16.17
N LEU A 148 8.73 -18.77 16.28
CA LEU A 148 7.44 -18.77 15.57
C LEU A 148 6.47 -17.76 16.20
N ALA A 149 6.41 -17.69 17.52
CA ALA A 149 5.57 -16.72 18.22
C ALA A 149 6.00 -15.26 17.97
N LEU A 150 7.30 -15.00 17.90
CA LEU A 150 7.82 -13.67 17.51
C LEU A 150 7.44 -13.33 16.06
N LEU A 151 7.59 -14.30 15.15
CA LEU A 151 7.23 -14.11 13.76
C LEU A 151 5.73 -13.86 13.58
N ASP A 152 4.88 -14.59 14.31
CA ASP A 152 3.42 -14.40 14.27
C ASP A 152 3.02 -12.99 14.72
N ARG A 153 3.71 -12.43 15.73
CA ARG A 153 3.52 -11.03 16.16
C ARG A 153 3.92 -10.05 15.06
N ALA A 154 5.09 -10.21 14.46
CA ALA A 154 5.55 -9.38 13.35
C ALA A 154 4.59 -9.47 12.15
N ARG A 155 4.10 -10.68 11.83
CA ARG A 155 3.17 -10.94 10.73
C ARG A 155 1.80 -10.29 10.97
N SER A 156 1.36 -10.15 12.21
CA SER A 156 0.00 -9.69 12.57
C SER A 156 -0.42 -8.35 11.94
N ILE A 157 0.54 -7.48 11.62
CA ILE A 157 0.32 -6.17 10.99
C ILE A 157 0.56 -6.14 9.48
N THR A 158 0.69 -7.31 8.84
CA THR A 158 0.98 -7.43 7.41
C THR A 158 -0.20 -8.03 6.64
N TYR A 159 -0.17 -7.91 5.32
CA TYR A 159 -1.13 -8.56 4.42
C TYR A 159 -1.17 -10.09 4.60
N ARG A 160 -0.04 -10.70 5.00
CA ARG A 160 0.08 -12.16 5.18
C ARG A 160 -0.71 -12.67 6.39
N ALA A 161 -0.96 -11.86 7.41
CA ALA A 161 -1.83 -12.27 8.52
C ALA A 161 -3.33 -12.24 8.19
N LEU A 162 -3.73 -11.61 7.09
CA LEU A 162 -5.14 -11.51 6.73
C LEU A 162 -5.70 -12.86 6.26
N SER A 163 -6.96 -13.12 6.63
CA SER A 163 -7.73 -14.23 6.06
C SER A 163 -7.95 -14.02 4.56
N THR A 164 -8.18 -15.10 3.81
CA THR A 164 -8.39 -15.05 2.35
C THR A 164 -9.47 -14.05 1.94
N THR A 165 -10.56 -13.97 2.69
CA THR A 165 -11.63 -12.99 2.44
C THR A 165 -11.14 -11.55 2.59
N LYS A 166 -10.41 -11.23 3.67
CA LYS A 166 -9.87 -9.88 3.87
C LYS A 166 -8.85 -9.51 2.80
N ARG A 167 -8.04 -10.48 2.35
CA ARG A 167 -7.12 -10.29 1.22
C ARG A 167 -7.87 -9.95 -0.06
N ILE A 168 -8.92 -10.70 -0.40
CA ILE A 168 -9.76 -10.44 -1.57
C ILE A 168 -10.39 -9.04 -1.48
N VAL A 169 -10.93 -8.67 -0.32
CA VAL A 169 -11.51 -7.33 -0.12
C VAL A 169 -10.47 -6.24 -0.28
N LEU A 170 -9.26 -6.42 0.27
CA LEU A 170 -8.17 -5.47 0.10
C LEU A 170 -7.78 -5.30 -1.37
N LEU A 171 -7.66 -6.40 -2.12
CA LEU A 171 -7.30 -6.39 -3.54
C LEU A 171 -8.41 -5.86 -4.45
N SER A 172 -9.68 -5.96 -4.06
CA SER A 172 -10.79 -5.44 -4.86
C SER A 172 -11.21 -4.02 -4.45
N ALA A 173 -10.75 -3.51 -3.30
CA ALA A 173 -11.16 -2.23 -2.74
C ALA A 173 -10.98 -1.05 -3.70
N GLY A 174 -9.86 -0.98 -4.44
CA GLY A 174 -9.64 0.08 -5.42
C GLY A 174 -10.65 0.05 -6.58
N VAL A 175 -10.96 -1.14 -7.10
CA VAL A 175 -11.96 -1.32 -8.17
C VAL A 175 -13.35 -0.94 -7.67
N VAL A 176 -13.72 -1.42 -6.49
CA VAL A 176 -15.01 -1.11 -5.86
C VAL A 176 -15.17 0.39 -5.63
N LEU A 177 -14.13 1.06 -5.10
CA LEU A 177 -14.20 2.49 -4.84
C LEU A 177 -14.33 3.31 -6.14
N ASN A 178 -13.65 2.91 -7.22
CA ASN A 178 -13.84 3.53 -8.53
C ASN A 178 -15.25 3.33 -9.07
N LEU A 179 -15.83 2.13 -8.93
CA LEU A 179 -17.20 1.87 -9.35
C LEU A 179 -18.21 2.72 -8.57
N LEU A 180 -18.05 2.81 -7.25
CA LEU A 180 -18.89 3.67 -6.41
C LEU A 180 -18.75 5.14 -6.79
N THR A 181 -17.53 5.59 -7.07
CA THR A 181 -17.26 6.95 -7.55
C THR A 181 -17.94 7.21 -8.89
N ALA A 182 -17.88 6.26 -9.83
CA ALA A 182 -18.56 6.39 -11.12
C ALA A 182 -20.07 6.50 -10.94
N VAL A 183 -20.69 5.62 -10.15
CA VAL A 183 -22.13 5.66 -9.86
C VAL A 183 -22.53 7.01 -9.24
N LEU A 184 -21.75 7.51 -8.27
CA LEU A 184 -21.98 8.81 -7.65
C LEU A 184 -21.89 9.95 -8.66
N VAL A 185 -20.81 10.01 -9.44
CA VAL A 185 -20.60 11.06 -10.45
C VAL A 185 -21.71 11.06 -11.49
N PHE A 186 -22.07 9.89 -12.03
CA PHE A 186 -23.20 9.78 -12.98
C PHE A 186 -24.51 10.25 -12.34
N THR A 187 -24.80 9.82 -11.12
CA THR A 187 -26.02 10.22 -10.40
C THR A 187 -26.10 11.74 -10.23
N VAL A 188 -25.00 12.38 -9.82
CA VAL A 188 -24.93 13.83 -9.63
C VAL A 188 -25.11 14.56 -10.97
N VAL A 189 -24.38 14.14 -12.00
CA VAL A 189 -24.45 14.77 -13.33
C VAL A 189 -25.86 14.67 -13.91
N LEU A 190 -26.47 13.48 -13.86
CA LEU A 190 -27.82 13.25 -14.40
C LEU A 190 -28.88 14.00 -13.61
N SER A 191 -28.68 14.19 -12.30
CA SER A 191 -29.59 14.98 -11.46
C SER A 191 -29.46 16.49 -11.73
N MET A 192 -28.26 16.98 -12.05
CA MET A 192 -28.02 18.40 -12.33
C MET A 192 -28.49 18.83 -13.72
N PHE A 193 -28.21 18.01 -14.74
CA PHE A 193 -28.49 18.36 -16.13
C PHE A 193 -29.79 17.76 -16.67
N GLY A 194 -30.43 16.86 -15.91
CA GLY A 194 -31.61 16.13 -16.35
C GLY A 194 -31.31 15.18 -17.50
N TYR A 195 -32.36 14.57 -18.05
CA TYR A 195 -32.28 13.77 -19.28
C TYR A 195 -33.02 14.49 -20.39
N LEU A 196 -32.41 14.56 -21.58
CA LEU A 196 -33.11 15.03 -22.77
C LEU A 196 -34.19 14.00 -23.12
N LYS A 197 -35.46 14.41 -23.01
CA LYS A 197 -36.60 13.61 -23.45
C LYS A 197 -37.04 14.11 -24.82
N ASP A 198 -36.69 13.35 -25.85
CA ASP A 198 -37.19 13.62 -27.20
C ASP A 198 -38.72 13.50 -27.20
N THR A 199 -39.39 14.55 -27.67
CA THR A 199 -40.85 14.59 -27.82
C THR A 199 -41.20 14.62 -29.30
N GLY A 200 -42.17 13.78 -29.71
CA GLY A 200 -42.76 13.82 -31.05
C GLY A 200 -43.75 14.98 -31.24
N THR A 201 -43.95 15.82 -30.22
CA THR A 201 -44.88 16.96 -30.27
C THR A 201 -44.12 18.22 -30.67
N VAL A 202 -44.35 18.72 -31.88
CA VAL A 202 -43.73 19.94 -32.42
C VAL A 202 -44.42 21.22 -31.90
N GLY A 203 -45.63 21.10 -31.34
CA GLY A 203 -46.38 22.19 -30.70
C GLY A 203 -47.85 21.82 -30.46
N HIS A 204 -48.51 22.49 -29.52
CA HIS A 204 -49.95 22.37 -29.29
C HIS A 204 -50.61 23.62 -29.88
N VAL A 205 -51.56 23.46 -30.80
CA VAL A 205 -52.38 24.57 -31.29
C VAL A 205 -53.59 24.68 -30.37
N ASN A 206 -53.79 25.83 -29.71
CA ASN A 206 -55.02 26.09 -28.97
C ASN A 206 -56.12 26.47 -29.97
N PRO A 207 -57.32 25.85 -29.88
CA PRO A 207 -58.47 26.18 -30.74
C PRO A 207 -59.03 27.57 -30.46
#